data_AF-A0A2A2KQP2-F1
#
_entry.id   AF-A0A2A2KQP2-F1
#
_cell.length_a   1.000
_cell.length_b   1.000
_cell.length_c   1.000
_cell.angle_alpha   90.00
_cell.angle_beta   90.00
_cell.angle_gamma   90.00
#
_symmetry.space_group_name_H-M   'P 1'
#
loop_
_entity.id
_entity.type
_entity.pdbx_description
1 polymer ?
#
loop_
_entity_poly.entity_id
_entity_poly.type
_entity_poly.pdbx_seq_one_letter_code
_entity_poly.pdbx_strand_id
1 'polypeptide(L)'
;MSAAVRTLCILLSPLVLCGFPELETIYFLITSLDPLCCVVFTVSSYLYVKRKTNQLKPRISGLNLAHKSMAEQFHFEAPKFIDIGFTDLNKYGEFWRLKHKNFSFCAAQGMRSYMEDRMHYMFDPNHTLSIFGIFDGHGGQFVSEYLEKNFAQSIRKRMIQGETRRRLSNTSTISNDDRVVEMLFTEICRLDDRICAIDPKATWNTGSTLIAAMLEGNRFLSVMNVGDSRAVACDEFGRTFPLSKDHKPCDVSF
;
A
#
# COMPACT_ATOMS: atom_id res chain seq x y z
N MET A 1 25.69 -11.04 41.44
CA MET A 1 25.23 -11.00 40.03
C MET A 1 24.30 -9.81 39.88
N SER A 2 24.73 -8.82 39.10
CA SER A 2 24.17 -7.47 39.03
C SER A 2 22.78 -7.44 38.39
N ALA A 3 21.94 -6.49 38.84
CA ALA A 3 20.56 -6.25 38.41
C ALA A 3 20.36 -6.13 36.88
N ALA A 4 21.43 -5.90 36.11
CA ALA A 4 21.42 -5.86 34.65
C ALA A 4 20.94 -7.17 33.99
N VAL A 5 21.16 -8.33 34.62
CA VAL A 5 20.72 -9.63 34.06
C VAL A 5 19.19 -9.78 34.17
N ARG A 6 18.54 -9.13 35.14
CA ARG A 6 17.08 -9.21 35.29
C ARG A 6 16.32 -8.35 34.27
N THR A 7 16.93 -7.29 33.74
CA THR A 7 16.25 -6.38 32.79
C THR A 7 16.19 -6.95 31.37
N LEU A 8 17.17 -7.76 30.95
CA LEU A 8 17.14 -8.38 29.61
C LEU A 8 16.15 -9.56 29.54
N CYS A 9 15.89 -10.24 30.66
CA CYS A 9 14.89 -11.31 30.74
C CYS A 9 13.42 -10.82 30.74
N ILE A 10 13.16 -9.52 30.87
CA ILE A 10 11.78 -8.98 30.91
C ILE A 10 11.19 -8.81 29.51
N LEU A 11 12.00 -8.79 28.44
CA LEU A 11 11.48 -8.74 27.06
C LEU A 11 11.06 -10.11 26.49
N LEU A 12 11.31 -11.20 27.21
CA LEU A 12 10.93 -12.55 26.84
C LEU A 12 10.50 -13.30 28.11
N SER A 13 9.33 -12.94 28.66
CA SER A 13 8.75 -13.70 29.76
C SER A 13 8.30 -15.09 29.26
N PRO A 14 8.48 -16.17 30.05
CA PRO A 14 8.10 -17.53 29.66
C PRO A 14 6.60 -17.68 29.33
N LEU A 15 5.76 -16.74 29.78
CA LEU A 15 4.33 -16.71 29.54
C LEU A 15 3.95 -16.35 28.09
N VAL A 16 4.85 -15.73 27.30
CA VAL A 16 4.60 -15.36 25.90
C VAL A 16 5.05 -16.45 24.91
N LEU A 17 5.88 -17.40 25.35
CA LEU A 17 6.53 -18.39 24.48
C LEU A 17 5.78 -19.73 24.37
N CYS A 18 4.65 -19.91 25.07
CA CYS A 18 3.81 -21.09 24.89
C CYS A 18 3.07 -21.02 23.55
N GLY A 19 3.66 -21.59 22.50
CA GLY A 19 2.96 -21.82 21.22
C GLY A 19 3.82 -21.97 19.97
N PHE A 20 5.12 -21.66 20.02
CA PHE A 20 5.98 -21.64 18.84
C PHE A 20 7.34 -22.33 19.11
N PRO A 21 7.53 -23.61 18.72
CA PRO A 21 8.76 -24.37 19.00
C PRO A 21 10.03 -23.78 18.35
N GLU A 22 9.88 -22.96 17.31
CA GLU A 22 10.99 -22.24 16.66
C GLU A 22 11.57 -21.11 17.54
N LEU A 23 10.75 -20.50 18.41
CA LEU A 23 11.18 -19.42 19.30
C LEU A 23 11.87 -19.94 20.57
N GLU A 24 11.53 -21.14 21.04
CA GLU A 24 12.29 -21.82 22.12
C GLU A 24 13.73 -22.11 21.70
N THR A 25 13.93 -22.48 20.43
CA THR A 25 15.25 -22.76 19.87
C THR A 25 16.12 -21.50 19.83
N ILE A 26 15.53 -20.35 19.46
CA ILE A 26 16.19 -19.04 19.47
C ILE A 26 16.50 -18.60 20.91
N TYR A 27 15.58 -18.83 21.85
CA TYR A 27 15.81 -18.53 23.27
C TYR A 27 16.96 -19.36 23.85
N PHE A 28 17.03 -20.66 23.53
CA PHE A 28 18.12 -21.54 23.93
C PHE A 28 19.45 -21.13 23.30
N LEU A 29 19.46 -20.72 22.03
CA LEU A 29 20.67 -20.23 21.37
C LEU A 29 21.17 -18.93 22.00
N ILE A 30 20.27 -18.01 22.34
CA ILE A 30 20.63 -16.71 22.95
C ILE A 30 21.11 -16.88 24.40
N THR A 31 20.52 -17.83 25.15
CA THR A 31 20.93 -18.11 26.54
C THR A 31 22.20 -18.96 26.64
N SER A 32 22.59 -19.66 25.57
CA SER A 32 23.85 -20.40 25.46
C SER A 32 24.99 -19.59 24.83
N LEU A 33 24.70 -18.44 24.23
CA LEU A 33 25.69 -17.50 23.73
C LEU A 33 26.24 -16.66 24.89
N ASP A 34 27.54 -16.42 24.86
CA ASP A 34 28.22 -15.50 25.78
C ASP A 34 27.46 -14.15 25.79
N PRO A 35 27.10 -13.59 26.95
CA PRO A 35 26.47 -12.27 27.05
C PRO A 35 27.19 -11.19 26.22
N LEU A 36 28.51 -11.32 26.05
CA LEU A 36 29.30 -10.45 25.18
C LEU A 36 28.88 -10.56 23.71
N CYS A 37 28.60 -11.76 23.20
CA CYS A 37 28.13 -11.98 21.83
C CYS A 37 26.76 -11.35 21.59
N CYS A 38 25.84 -11.44 22.56
CA CYS A 38 24.52 -10.80 22.47
C CYS A 38 24.63 -9.27 22.44
N VAL A 39 25.51 -8.69 23.27
CA VAL A 39 25.78 -7.25 23.26
C VAL A 39 26.41 -6.82 21.95
N VAL A 40 27.41 -7.57 21.44
CA VAL A 40 28.05 -7.26 20.15
C VAL A 40 27.05 -7.33 19.00
N PHE A 41 26.19 -8.36 18.96
CA PHE A 41 25.18 -8.50 17.91
C PHE A 41 24.13 -7.38 17.95
N THR A 42 23.62 -7.05 19.13
CA THR A 42 22.62 -5.98 19.30
C THR A 42 23.20 -4.60 18.96
N VAL A 43 24.41 -4.29 19.42
CA VAL A 43 25.10 -3.04 19.07
C VAL A 43 25.40 -2.98 17.58
N SER A 44 25.91 -4.06 16.99
CA SER A 44 26.21 -4.11 15.55
C SER A 44 24.95 -3.95 14.69
N SER A 45 23.85 -4.60 15.09
CA SER A 45 22.56 -4.47 14.42
C SER A 45 22.01 -3.05 14.54
N TYR A 46 22.05 -2.45 15.73
CA TYR A 46 21.65 -1.05 15.95
C TYR A 46 22.48 -0.08 15.10
N LEU A 47 23.80 -0.24 15.09
CA LEU A 47 24.70 0.60 14.29
C LEU A 47 24.46 0.42 12.78
N TYR A 48 24.21 -0.81 12.33
CA TYR A 48 23.88 -1.10 10.94
C TYR A 48 22.58 -0.43 10.52
N VAL A 49 21.51 -0.61 11.30
CA VAL A 49 20.21 0.05 11.05
C VAL A 49 20.38 1.56 11.06
N LYS A 50 21.01 2.14 12.09
CA LYS A 50 21.26 3.58 12.19
C LYS A 50 22.03 4.11 10.98
N ARG A 51 23.06 3.38 10.51
CA ARG A 51 23.84 3.74 9.32
C ARG A 51 22.98 3.69 8.06
N LYS A 52 22.20 2.63 7.85
CA LYS A 52 21.29 2.50 6.71
C LYS A 52 20.20 3.56 6.73
N THR A 53 19.58 3.81 7.87
CA THR A 53 18.59 4.88 8.04
C THR A 53 19.23 6.23 7.73
N ASN A 54 20.42 6.55 8.23
CA ASN A 54 21.10 7.83 7.90
C ASN A 54 21.46 7.95 6.42
N GLN A 55 21.91 6.87 5.78
CA GLN A 55 22.22 6.83 4.35
C GLN A 55 20.97 7.03 3.49
N LEU A 56 19.84 6.45 3.90
CA LEU A 56 18.58 6.55 3.20
C LEU A 56 17.75 7.77 3.62
N LYS A 57 18.07 8.42 4.75
CA LYS A 57 17.33 9.55 5.32
C LYS A 57 17.09 10.65 4.29
N PRO A 58 18.07 11.09 3.47
CA PRO A 58 17.81 12.11 2.45
C PRO A 58 16.82 11.65 1.38
N ARG A 59 16.81 10.36 1.04
CA ARG A 59 15.88 9.76 0.06
C ARG A 59 14.49 9.58 0.65
N ILE A 60 14.41 9.16 1.91
CA ILE A 60 13.15 8.93 2.65
C ILE A 60 12.47 10.26 3.00
N SER A 61 13.25 11.28 3.38
CA SER A 61 12.72 12.59 3.76
C SER A 61 12.43 13.50 2.55
N GLY A 62 12.60 13.01 1.31
CA GLY A 62 12.45 13.83 0.12
C GLY A 62 13.37 15.06 0.09
N LEU A 63 14.55 14.99 0.73
CA LEU A 63 15.52 16.09 0.74
C LEU A 63 15.99 16.28 -0.72
N ASN A 64 15.69 17.44 -1.31
CA ASN A 64 15.75 17.84 -2.74
C ASN A 64 14.45 17.74 -3.55
N LEU A 65 13.30 17.47 -2.92
CA LEU A 65 12.01 17.84 -3.53
C LEU A 65 11.90 19.36 -3.44
N ALA A 66 11.78 20.03 -4.59
CA ALA A 66 11.62 21.48 -4.61
C ALA A 66 10.33 21.85 -3.87
N HIS A 67 10.43 22.70 -2.85
CA HIS A 67 9.26 23.32 -2.24
C HIS A 67 8.68 24.30 -3.26
N LYS A 68 7.54 23.94 -3.85
CA LYS A 68 6.77 24.79 -4.76
C LYS A 68 5.37 24.91 -4.19
N SER A 69 4.83 26.11 -4.18
CA SER A 69 3.52 26.38 -3.60
C SER A 69 2.44 25.53 -4.29
N MET A 70 1.46 25.04 -3.53
CA MET A 70 0.33 24.27 -4.08
C MET A 70 -0.37 25.02 -5.24
N ALA A 71 -0.47 26.35 -5.14
CA ALA A 71 -1.14 27.18 -6.16
C ALA A 71 -0.38 27.25 -7.49
N GLU A 72 0.96 27.14 -7.48
CA GLU A 72 1.79 27.30 -8.68
C GLU A 72 2.06 25.99 -9.43
N GLN A 73 1.67 24.82 -8.88
CA GLN A 73 2.00 23.51 -9.45
C GLN A 73 0.81 22.65 -9.90
N PHE A 74 -0.43 22.94 -9.48
CA PHE A 74 -1.60 22.14 -9.89
C PHE A 74 -2.31 22.62 -11.15
N HIS A 75 -1.61 23.25 -12.09
CA HIS A 75 -1.94 23.03 -13.50
C HIS A 75 -1.50 21.61 -13.87
N PHE A 76 -2.25 20.62 -13.34
CA PHE A 76 -2.25 19.27 -13.87
C PHE A 76 -2.85 19.37 -15.26
N GLU A 77 -1.97 19.55 -16.24
CA GLU A 77 -2.30 19.26 -17.63
C GLU A 77 -2.49 17.76 -17.71
N ALA A 78 -3.75 17.39 -17.77
CA ALA A 78 -4.14 16.01 -17.75
C ALA A 78 -3.65 15.35 -19.04
N PRO A 79 -2.97 14.20 -18.96
CA PRO A 79 -2.50 13.53 -20.16
C PRO A 79 -3.69 13.14 -21.05
N LYS A 80 -3.45 12.92 -22.35
CA LYS A 80 -4.44 12.21 -23.19
C LYS A 80 -4.69 10.85 -22.57
N PHE A 81 -5.92 10.31 -22.69
CA PHE A 81 -6.34 9.01 -22.12
C PHE A 81 -5.17 8.04 -21.92
N ILE A 82 -4.94 7.65 -20.66
CA ILE A 82 -3.91 6.69 -20.28
C ILE A 82 -4.62 5.51 -19.64
N ASP A 83 -4.26 4.30 -20.03
CA ASP A 83 -4.69 3.06 -19.40
C ASP A 83 -3.48 2.14 -19.43
N ILE A 84 -2.80 1.99 -18.28
CA ILE A 84 -1.53 1.29 -18.15
C ILE A 84 -1.59 0.37 -16.93
N GLY A 85 -1.36 -0.92 -17.17
CA GLY A 85 -1.14 -1.92 -16.15
C GLY A 85 0.33 -2.18 -15.86
N PHE A 86 0.57 -3.04 -14.88
CA PHE A 86 1.87 -3.64 -14.61
C PHE A 86 2.41 -4.40 -15.81
N THR A 87 1.55 -5.13 -16.55
CA THR A 87 1.96 -5.93 -17.72
C THR A 87 2.50 -5.08 -18.86
N ASP A 88 2.20 -3.79 -18.89
CA ASP A 88 2.70 -2.85 -19.89
C ASP A 88 4.08 -2.27 -19.52
N LEU A 89 4.58 -2.55 -18.31
CA LEU A 89 5.85 -2.01 -17.83
C LEU A 89 7.03 -2.85 -18.29
N ASN A 90 8.04 -2.16 -18.83
CA ASN A 90 9.32 -2.78 -19.12
C ASN A 90 10.08 -3.10 -17.83
N LYS A 91 10.65 -4.31 -17.77
CA LYS A 91 11.57 -4.73 -16.71
C LYS A 91 12.98 -4.22 -17.02
N TYR A 92 13.56 -3.46 -16.10
CA TYR A 92 14.93 -2.95 -16.14
C TYR A 92 15.74 -3.58 -15.00
N GLY A 93 16.49 -4.63 -15.33
CA GLY A 93 17.17 -5.45 -14.30
C GLY A 93 16.14 -6.13 -13.40
N GLU A 94 16.18 -5.85 -12.11
CA GLU A 94 15.26 -6.40 -11.10
C GLU A 94 13.97 -5.57 -10.88
N PHE A 95 13.81 -4.48 -11.62
CA PHE A 95 12.77 -3.48 -11.36
C PHE A 95 11.83 -3.29 -12.54
N TRP A 96 10.55 -3.09 -12.26
CA TRP A 96 9.60 -2.49 -13.19
C TRP A 96 9.42 -1.04 -12.82
N ARG A 97 9.46 -0.13 -13.80
CA ARG A 97 9.35 1.31 -13.54
C ARG A 97 8.56 2.03 -14.62
N LEU A 98 7.68 2.91 -14.18
CA LEU A 98 7.07 3.96 -14.98
C LEU A 98 7.41 5.33 -14.40
N LYS A 99 7.85 6.25 -15.24
CA LYS A 99 8.08 7.65 -14.85
C LYS A 99 7.27 8.57 -15.74
N HIS A 100 6.24 9.18 -15.17
CA HIS A 100 5.49 10.27 -15.78
C HIS A 100 5.92 11.61 -15.15
N LYS A 101 5.48 12.74 -15.72
CA LYS A 101 5.78 14.08 -15.18
C LYS A 101 5.23 14.28 -13.77
N ASN A 102 4.05 13.69 -13.50
CA ASN A 102 3.28 13.94 -12.27
C ASN A 102 3.22 12.73 -11.33
N PHE A 103 3.60 11.53 -11.78
CA PHE A 103 3.58 10.32 -10.97
C PHE A 103 4.67 9.36 -11.41
N SER A 104 4.99 8.40 -10.56
CA SER A 104 5.90 7.32 -10.88
C SER A 104 5.47 6.04 -10.20
N PHE A 105 5.74 4.92 -10.84
CA PHE A 105 5.58 3.60 -10.26
C PHE A 105 6.91 2.87 -10.29
N CYS A 106 7.14 2.08 -9.25
CA CYS A 106 8.30 1.21 -9.15
C CYS A 106 7.85 -0.07 -8.45
N ALA A 107 8.26 -1.20 -8.97
CA ALA A 107 8.06 -2.51 -8.36
C ALA A 107 9.33 -3.34 -8.48
N ALA A 108 9.52 -4.26 -7.55
CA ALA A 108 10.64 -5.20 -7.53
C ALA A 108 10.14 -6.53 -6.97
N GLN A 109 10.51 -7.64 -7.61
CA GLN A 109 10.15 -8.97 -7.13
C GLN A 109 10.84 -9.32 -5.80
N GLY A 110 12.04 -8.79 -5.59
CA GLY A 110 12.84 -9.08 -4.40
C GLY A 110 13.20 -10.57 -4.32
N MET A 111 13.08 -11.15 -3.11
CA MET A 111 13.48 -12.54 -2.84
C MET A 111 12.38 -13.57 -3.14
N ARG A 112 11.20 -13.13 -3.60
CA ARG A 112 10.10 -14.04 -3.96
C ARG A 112 10.44 -14.78 -5.26
N SER A 113 9.89 -15.98 -5.43
CA SER A 113 10.12 -16.81 -6.63
C SER A 113 9.43 -16.25 -7.88
N TYR A 114 8.32 -15.53 -7.71
CA TYR A 114 7.59 -14.85 -8.78
C TYR A 114 6.94 -13.56 -8.25
N MET A 115 6.52 -12.69 -9.16
CA MET A 115 5.95 -11.38 -8.86
C MET A 115 4.41 -11.46 -8.86
N GLU A 116 3.80 -11.38 -7.68
CA GLU A 116 2.34 -11.42 -7.51
C GLU A 116 1.70 -10.03 -7.56
N ASP A 117 2.42 -8.98 -7.17
CA ASP A 117 1.84 -7.64 -7.15
C ASP A 117 1.52 -7.16 -8.57
N ARG A 118 0.45 -6.39 -8.67
CA ARG A 118 0.07 -5.65 -9.86
C ARG A 118 -0.18 -4.19 -9.51
N MET A 119 -0.13 -3.36 -10.52
CA MET A 119 -0.48 -1.96 -10.45
C MET A 119 -1.36 -1.61 -11.64
N HIS A 120 -2.13 -0.55 -11.50
CA HIS A 120 -2.88 0.01 -12.61
C HIS A 120 -2.95 1.53 -12.47
N TYR A 121 -2.86 2.22 -13.59
CA TYR A 121 -3.15 3.62 -13.69
C TYR A 121 -4.05 3.89 -14.89
N MET A 122 -5.17 4.54 -14.62
CA MET A 122 -6.07 5.03 -15.65
C MET A 122 -6.32 6.51 -15.49
N PHE A 123 -6.24 7.22 -16.60
CA PHE A 123 -6.72 8.58 -16.75
C PHE A 123 -7.86 8.60 -17.76
N ASP A 124 -9.08 8.88 -17.29
CA ASP A 124 -10.33 8.80 -18.05
C ASP A 124 -10.32 9.65 -19.33
N PRO A 125 -10.90 9.17 -20.45
CA PRO A 125 -11.00 9.94 -21.69
C PRO A 125 -11.73 11.28 -21.58
N ASN A 126 -12.64 11.45 -20.62
CA ASN A 126 -13.32 12.74 -20.42
C ASN A 126 -12.48 13.71 -19.57
N HIS A 127 -11.24 13.34 -19.25
CA HIS A 127 -10.28 14.12 -18.48
C HIS A 127 -10.76 14.46 -17.06
N THR A 128 -11.66 13.66 -16.48
CA THR A 128 -12.29 13.98 -15.19
C THR A 128 -11.90 13.06 -14.04
N LEU A 129 -11.30 11.90 -14.33
CA LEU A 129 -10.99 10.88 -13.32
C LEU A 129 -9.57 10.37 -13.54
N SER A 130 -8.76 10.38 -12.48
CA SER A 130 -7.53 9.59 -12.40
C SER A 130 -7.74 8.47 -11.40
N ILE A 131 -7.40 7.24 -11.74
CA ILE A 131 -7.50 6.08 -10.87
C ILE A 131 -6.13 5.41 -10.81
N PHE A 132 -5.62 5.25 -9.60
CA PHE A 132 -4.38 4.53 -9.29
C PHE A 132 -4.77 3.31 -8.46
N GLY A 133 -4.20 2.14 -8.78
CA GLY A 133 -4.42 0.90 -8.03
C GLY A 133 -3.12 0.15 -7.81
N ILE A 134 -2.96 -0.44 -6.62
CA ILE A 134 -1.92 -1.41 -6.28
C ILE A 134 -2.61 -2.63 -5.66
N PHE A 135 -2.21 -3.81 -6.11
CA PHE A 135 -2.84 -5.08 -5.77
C PHE A 135 -1.74 -6.06 -5.35
N ASP A 136 -1.62 -6.35 -4.06
CA ASP A 136 -0.66 -7.33 -3.52
C ASP A 136 -1.31 -8.72 -3.51
N GLY A 137 -0.94 -9.54 -4.50
CA GLY A 137 -1.49 -10.88 -4.68
C GLY A 137 -0.89 -11.89 -3.70
N HIS A 138 -1.68 -12.86 -3.29
CA HIS A 138 -1.22 -13.98 -2.45
C HIS A 138 -1.89 -15.29 -2.88
N GLY A 139 -1.13 -16.39 -2.76
CA GLY A 139 -1.60 -17.71 -3.19
C GLY A 139 -1.73 -17.87 -4.71
N GLY A 140 -1.09 -16.98 -5.47
CA GLY A 140 -1.18 -16.85 -6.92
C GLY A 140 -1.44 -15.42 -7.37
N GLN A 141 -1.09 -15.10 -8.62
CA GLN A 141 -1.27 -13.78 -9.22
C GLN A 141 -2.65 -13.56 -9.85
N PHE A 142 -3.55 -14.55 -9.81
CA PHE A 142 -4.79 -14.52 -10.58
C PHE A 142 -5.70 -13.34 -10.18
N VAL A 143 -5.92 -13.12 -8.88
CA VAL A 143 -6.81 -12.06 -8.41
C VAL A 143 -6.19 -10.68 -8.65
N SER A 144 -4.88 -10.51 -8.40
CA SER A 144 -4.20 -9.24 -8.66
C SER A 144 -4.18 -8.89 -10.15
N GLU A 145 -3.99 -9.87 -11.05
CA GLU A 145 -4.11 -9.70 -12.51
C GLU A 145 -5.54 -9.37 -12.95
N TYR A 146 -6.54 -9.98 -12.31
CA TYR A 146 -7.93 -9.65 -12.60
C TYR A 146 -8.23 -8.20 -12.22
N LEU A 147 -7.80 -7.77 -11.04
CA LEU A 147 -7.98 -6.40 -10.57
C LEU A 147 -7.26 -5.39 -11.46
N GLU A 148 -6.01 -5.66 -11.86
CA GLU A 148 -5.27 -4.85 -12.85
C GLU A 148 -6.09 -4.59 -14.12
N LYS A 149 -6.69 -5.64 -14.69
CA LYS A 149 -7.41 -5.55 -15.97
C LYS A 149 -8.80 -4.92 -15.86
N ASN A 150 -9.46 -5.05 -14.71
CA ASN A 150 -10.90 -4.78 -14.61
C ASN A 150 -11.28 -3.66 -13.63
N PHE A 151 -10.49 -3.43 -12.57
CA PHE A 151 -10.87 -2.56 -11.46
C PHE A 151 -11.19 -1.14 -11.90
N ALA A 152 -10.22 -0.44 -12.52
CA ALA A 152 -10.39 0.96 -12.87
C ALA A 152 -11.53 1.18 -13.88
N GLN A 153 -11.68 0.28 -14.85
CA GLN A 153 -12.77 0.36 -15.82
C GLN A 153 -14.14 0.13 -15.17
N SER A 154 -14.24 -0.78 -14.19
CA SER A 154 -15.48 -1.00 -13.43
C SER A 154 -15.86 0.24 -12.63
N ILE A 155 -14.91 0.81 -11.90
CA ILE A 155 -15.11 2.06 -11.14
C ILE A 155 -15.51 3.20 -12.08
N ARG A 156 -14.80 3.39 -13.18
CA ARG A 156 -15.12 4.41 -14.20
C ARG A 156 -16.53 4.26 -14.73
N LYS A 157 -16.92 3.06 -15.14
CA LYS A 157 -18.26 2.78 -15.65
C LYS A 157 -19.32 3.11 -14.60
N ARG A 158 -19.08 2.75 -13.34
CA ARG A 158 -19.98 3.07 -12.22
C ARG A 158 -20.11 4.58 -12.01
N MET A 159 -19.01 5.32 -12.04
CA MET A 159 -19.00 6.78 -11.89
C MET A 159 -19.75 7.50 -13.01
N ILE A 160 -19.59 7.03 -14.26
CA ILE A 160 -20.30 7.60 -15.42
C ILE A 160 -21.81 7.28 -15.34
N GLN A 161 -22.17 6.04 -15.04
CA GLN A 161 -23.57 5.60 -14.98
C GLN A 161 -24.34 6.19 -13.80
N GLY A 162 -23.67 6.43 -12.67
CA GLY A 162 -24.31 7.00 -11.48
C GLY A 162 -24.67 8.48 -11.62
N GLU A 163 -24.18 9.17 -12.66
CA GLU A 163 -24.27 10.65 -12.83
C GLU A 163 -23.92 11.45 -11.57
N THR A 164 -23.19 10.82 -10.64
CA THR A 164 -22.95 11.36 -9.31
C THR A 164 -21.57 11.96 -9.32
N ARG A 165 -21.51 13.27 -9.58
CA ARG A 165 -20.31 14.07 -9.42
C ARG A 165 -20.38 14.79 -8.07
N ARG A 166 -19.31 14.72 -7.27
CA ARG A 166 -19.26 15.52 -6.05
C ARG A 166 -19.29 17.00 -6.40
N ARG A 167 -20.18 17.74 -5.75
CA ARG A 167 -20.27 19.21 -5.83
C ARG A 167 -19.78 19.79 -4.52
N LEU A 168 -19.09 20.93 -4.58
CA LEU A 168 -18.69 21.66 -3.38
C LEU A 168 -19.95 22.18 -2.69
N SER A 169 -20.23 21.69 -1.48
CA SER A 169 -21.11 22.38 -0.53
C SER A 169 -20.29 23.37 0.28
N ASN A 170 -20.86 24.54 0.59
CA ASN A 170 -20.23 25.54 1.47
C ASN A 170 -20.05 25.03 2.92
N THR A 171 -20.57 23.84 3.23
CA THR A 171 -20.43 23.16 4.51
C THR A 171 -19.33 22.11 4.34
N SER A 172 -18.21 22.30 5.04
CA SER A 172 -16.98 21.48 5.01
C SER A 172 -17.12 20.06 5.59
N THR A 173 -18.34 19.63 5.90
CA THR A 173 -18.63 18.32 6.45
C THR A 173 -19.01 17.38 5.30
N ILE A 174 -18.12 16.45 4.95
CA ILE A 174 -18.48 15.29 4.14
C ILE A 174 -19.60 14.58 4.90
N SER A 175 -20.82 14.62 4.36
CA SER A 175 -21.96 13.92 4.96
C SER A 175 -21.69 12.42 4.98
N ASN A 176 -22.10 11.73 6.05
CA ASN A 176 -22.06 10.26 6.14
C ASN A 176 -22.81 9.55 4.99
N ASP A 177 -23.61 10.29 4.21
CA ASP A 177 -24.36 9.84 3.05
C ASP A 177 -23.67 10.26 1.73
N ASP A 178 -22.36 10.02 1.61
CA ASP A 178 -21.67 10.23 0.34
C ASP A 178 -22.04 9.10 -0.63
N ARG A 179 -23.02 9.38 -1.50
CA ARG A 179 -23.46 8.47 -2.58
C ARG A 179 -22.29 7.93 -3.41
N VAL A 180 -21.19 8.68 -3.56
CA VAL A 180 -20.00 8.17 -4.26
C VAL A 180 -19.33 7.06 -3.47
N VAL A 181 -19.22 7.18 -2.14
CA VAL A 181 -18.67 6.12 -1.28
C VAL A 181 -19.51 4.86 -1.39
N GLU A 182 -20.84 4.97 -1.30
CA GLU A 182 -21.75 3.82 -1.44
C GLU A 182 -21.60 3.14 -2.81
N MET A 183 -21.51 3.93 -3.88
CA MET A 183 -21.30 3.41 -5.24
C MET A 183 -19.97 2.68 -5.39
N LEU A 184 -18.87 3.25 -4.86
CA LEU A 184 -17.55 2.64 -4.91
C LEU A 184 -17.53 1.33 -4.12
N PHE A 185 -18.09 1.34 -2.90
CA PHE A 185 -18.22 0.15 -2.07
C PHE A 185 -19.01 -0.95 -2.78
N THR A 186 -20.18 -0.60 -3.32
CA THR A 186 -21.03 -1.54 -4.09
C THR A 186 -20.28 -2.15 -5.27
N GLU A 187 -19.50 -1.34 -6.00
CA GLU A 187 -18.77 -1.84 -7.17
C GLU A 187 -17.58 -2.73 -6.78
N ILE A 188 -16.93 -2.46 -5.64
CA ILE A 188 -15.90 -3.34 -5.09
C ILE A 188 -16.50 -4.71 -4.72
N CYS A 189 -17.64 -4.74 -4.04
CA CYS A 189 -18.33 -6.00 -3.72
C CYS A 189 -18.72 -6.76 -5.00
N ARG A 190 -19.23 -6.07 -6.03
CA ARG A 190 -19.55 -6.71 -7.32
C ARG A 190 -18.34 -7.26 -8.04
N LEU A 191 -17.18 -6.61 -7.93
CA LEU A 191 -15.94 -7.14 -8.49
C LEU A 191 -15.53 -8.43 -7.77
N ASP A 192 -15.65 -8.46 -6.44
CA ASP A 192 -15.39 -9.66 -5.65
C ASP A 192 -16.33 -10.83 -6.01
N ASP A 193 -17.63 -10.56 -6.14
CA ASP A 193 -18.61 -11.55 -6.62
C ASP A 193 -18.24 -12.10 -8.00
N ARG A 194 -17.81 -11.21 -8.92
CA ARG A 194 -17.38 -11.62 -10.27
C ARG A 194 -16.13 -12.48 -10.22
N ILE A 195 -15.14 -12.13 -9.39
CA ILE A 195 -13.92 -12.92 -9.20
C ILE A 195 -14.30 -14.33 -8.73
N CYS A 196 -15.15 -14.42 -7.70
CA CYS A 196 -15.63 -15.70 -7.16
C CYS A 196 -16.36 -16.57 -8.20
N ALA A 197 -17.01 -15.94 -9.19
CA ALA A 197 -17.77 -16.64 -10.22
C ALA A 197 -16.96 -17.13 -11.44
N ILE A 198 -15.69 -16.74 -11.62
CA ILE A 198 -14.92 -17.09 -12.83
C ILE A 198 -14.55 -18.59 -12.88
N ASP A 199 -13.77 -19.05 -11.90
CA ASP A 199 -13.36 -20.44 -11.78
C ASP A 199 -12.97 -20.75 -10.32
N PRO A 200 -13.73 -21.58 -9.60
CA PRO A 200 -13.41 -21.98 -8.23
C PRO A 200 -12.01 -22.58 -8.08
N LYS A 201 -11.47 -23.27 -9.09
CA LYS A 201 -10.11 -23.83 -9.04
C LYS A 201 -9.03 -22.77 -9.18
N ALA A 202 -9.32 -21.69 -9.89
CA ALA A 202 -8.41 -20.57 -10.01
C ALA A 202 -8.47 -19.67 -8.77
N THR A 203 -9.59 -19.62 -8.04
CA THR A 203 -9.84 -18.67 -6.94
C THR A 203 -9.79 -19.25 -5.53
N TRP A 204 -9.93 -20.57 -5.32
CA TRP A 204 -10.11 -21.15 -3.98
C TRP A 204 -9.01 -20.85 -2.96
N ASN A 205 -7.79 -20.56 -3.42
CA ASN A 205 -6.65 -20.26 -2.53
C ASN A 205 -5.79 -19.10 -3.04
N THR A 206 -6.39 -18.17 -3.77
CA THR A 206 -5.72 -16.94 -4.20
C THR A 206 -6.54 -15.74 -3.79
N GLY A 207 -5.86 -14.65 -3.48
CA GLY A 207 -6.47 -13.39 -3.13
C GLY A 207 -5.55 -12.24 -3.51
N SER A 208 -6.02 -11.04 -3.26
CA SER A 208 -5.21 -9.84 -3.40
C SER A 208 -5.67 -8.80 -2.40
N THR A 209 -4.75 -7.97 -1.91
CA THR A 209 -5.15 -6.67 -1.37
C THR A 209 -5.65 -5.76 -2.48
N LEU A 210 -6.31 -4.67 -2.11
CA LEU A 210 -6.69 -3.59 -3.00
C LEU A 210 -6.46 -2.28 -2.28
N ILE A 211 -5.47 -1.50 -2.72
CA ILE A 211 -5.37 -0.08 -2.37
C ILE A 211 -5.49 0.74 -3.65
N ALA A 212 -6.43 1.67 -3.67
CA ALA A 212 -6.65 2.52 -4.81
C ALA A 212 -6.92 3.97 -4.41
N ALA A 213 -6.44 4.89 -5.24
CA ALA A 213 -6.71 6.33 -5.12
C ALA A 213 -7.41 6.82 -6.38
N MET A 214 -8.61 7.38 -6.21
CA MET A 214 -9.37 8.02 -7.28
C MET A 214 -9.38 9.52 -7.07
N LEU A 215 -8.89 10.27 -8.06
CA LEU A 215 -8.92 11.73 -8.09
C LEU A 215 -9.96 12.20 -9.11
N GLU A 216 -11.03 12.81 -8.61
CA GLU A 216 -12.12 13.37 -9.41
C GLU A 216 -11.95 14.88 -9.59
N GLY A 217 -11.84 15.31 -10.84
CA GLY A 217 -11.76 16.71 -11.26
C GLY A 217 -10.62 17.49 -10.60
N ASN A 218 -9.52 16.81 -10.25
CA ASN A 218 -8.38 17.34 -9.47
C ASN A 218 -8.78 17.97 -8.12
N ARG A 219 -9.92 17.57 -7.55
CA ARG A 219 -10.47 18.20 -6.35
C ARG A 219 -10.85 17.20 -5.27
N PHE A 220 -11.46 16.08 -5.63
CA PHE A 220 -11.91 15.09 -4.66
C PHE A 220 -11.04 13.85 -4.76
N LEU A 221 -10.33 13.55 -3.68
CA LEU A 221 -9.55 12.33 -3.53
C LEU A 221 -10.36 11.30 -2.73
N SER A 222 -10.59 10.13 -3.30
CA SER A 222 -11.18 8.98 -2.62
C SER A 222 -10.15 7.86 -2.56
N VAL A 223 -9.92 7.31 -1.37
CA VAL A 223 -9.04 6.16 -1.17
C VAL A 223 -9.88 4.95 -0.80
N MET A 224 -9.65 3.84 -1.50
CA MET A 224 -10.33 2.56 -1.31
C MET A 224 -9.28 1.57 -0.81
N ASN A 225 -9.50 0.99 0.37
CA ASN A 225 -8.59 0.01 0.96
C ASN A 225 -9.32 -1.29 1.33
N VAL A 226 -8.76 -2.42 0.89
CA VAL A 226 -9.14 -3.77 1.28
C VAL A 226 -7.84 -4.54 1.52
N GLY A 227 -7.59 -4.90 2.78
CA GLY A 227 -6.37 -5.59 3.19
C GLY A 227 -5.36 -4.64 3.83
N ASP A 228 -4.09 -5.00 3.79
CA ASP A 228 -3.02 -4.33 4.52
C ASP A 228 -1.98 -3.61 3.65
N SER A 229 -2.29 -3.42 2.37
CA SER A 229 -1.68 -2.36 1.58
C SER A 229 -2.06 -0.98 2.14
N ARG A 230 -1.22 0.03 1.88
CA ARG A 230 -1.37 1.34 2.53
C ARG A 230 -1.20 2.52 1.58
N ALA A 231 -2.08 3.51 1.73
CA ALA A 231 -1.94 4.84 1.13
C ALA A 231 -1.56 5.89 2.19
N VAL A 232 -0.62 6.76 1.82
CA VAL A 232 -0.12 7.84 2.69
C VAL A 232 -0.01 9.11 1.86
N ALA A 233 -0.54 10.22 2.38
CA ALA A 233 -0.33 11.55 1.84
C ALA A 233 0.91 12.18 2.48
N CYS A 234 1.55 13.08 1.75
CA CYS A 234 2.61 13.93 2.26
C CYS A 234 2.26 15.38 1.93
N ASP A 235 2.44 16.28 2.89
CA ASP A 235 2.31 17.72 2.63
C ASP A 235 3.62 18.35 2.13
N GLU A 236 3.55 19.64 1.82
CA GLU A 236 4.68 20.44 1.33
C GLU A 236 5.85 20.54 2.33
N PHE A 237 5.59 20.29 3.62
CA PHE A 237 6.60 20.29 4.68
C PHE A 237 7.21 18.91 4.93
N GLY A 238 6.84 17.90 4.13
CA GLY A 238 7.33 16.53 4.28
C GLY A 238 6.63 15.74 5.41
N ARG A 239 5.52 16.25 5.96
CA ARG A 239 4.75 15.55 7.00
C ARG A 239 3.80 14.56 6.34
N THR A 240 3.80 13.34 6.86
CA THR A 240 3.01 12.23 6.31
C THR A 240 1.71 12.00 7.08
N PHE A 241 0.62 11.77 6.36
CA PHE A 241 -0.71 11.49 6.92
C PHE A 241 -1.24 10.17 6.34
N PRO A 242 -1.65 9.20 7.15
CA PRO A 242 -2.26 7.98 6.63
C PRO A 242 -3.58 8.32 5.95
N LEU A 243 -3.78 7.81 4.73
CA LEU A 243 -5.05 7.92 4.00
C LEU A 243 -5.88 6.63 4.08
N SER A 244 -5.26 5.53 4.51
CA SER A 244 -5.92 4.25 4.76
C SER A 244 -5.50 3.68 6.11
N LYS A 245 -6.33 2.78 6.63
CA LYS A 245 -6.02 1.93 7.79
C LYS A 245 -5.89 0.50 7.28
N ASP A 246 -4.77 -0.15 7.57
CA ASP A 246 -4.58 -1.56 7.23
C ASP A 246 -5.66 -2.41 7.91
N HIS A 247 -6.16 -3.42 7.21
CA HIS A 247 -7.06 -4.41 7.80
C HIS A 247 -6.26 -5.57 8.37
N LYS A 248 -6.14 -5.65 9.70
CA LYS A 248 -5.44 -6.74 10.37
C LYS A 248 -6.44 -7.64 11.11
N PRO A 249 -6.23 -8.97 11.17
CA PRO A 249 -7.14 -9.88 11.88
C PRO A 249 -7.35 -9.57 13.36
N CYS A 250 -6.39 -8.87 13.99
CA CYS A 250 -6.46 -8.47 15.40
C CYS A 250 -7.25 -7.17 15.65
N ASP A 251 -7.72 -6.48 14.59
CA ASP A 251 -8.46 -5.23 14.76
C ASP A 251 -9.87 -5.50 15.30
N VAL A 252 -10.23 -4.79 16.37
CA VAL A 252 -11.52 -4.94 17.06
C VAL A 252 -12.65 -4.10 16.44
N SER A 253 -12.35 -3.26 15.44
CA SER A 253 -13.33 -2.46 14.70
C SER A 253 -12.72 -1.88 13.42
N PHE A 254 -13.50 -1.90 12.33
CA PHE A 254 -13.19 -1.29 11.03
C PHE A 254 -14.08 -0.06 10.80
#